data_AF-A0A950DNY8-F1
#
_entry.id   AF-A0A950DNY8-F1
#
_cell.length_a   1.000
_cell.length_b   1.000
_cell.length_c   1.000
_cell.angle_alpha   90.00
_cell.angle_beta   90.00
_cell.angle_gamma   90.00
#
_symmetry.space_group_name_H-M   'P 1'
#
loop_
_entity.id
_entity.type
_entity.pdbx_description
1 polymer ?
#
loop_
_entity_poly.entity_id
_entity_poly.type
_entity_poly.pdbx_seq_one_letter_code
_entity_poly.pdbx_strand_id
1 'polypeptide(L)'
;MRSKHKRVLWLLNHKTLMPYEAGLLQDLGFEVFTPKIVPDAEEYRSCIVDDRFDARLSIPPRCLERLNTFNFYDGKWPSDVVALLNQYFGTAFVVAHAQQIPEAVEKFEGNIAFRTFGLDGQRTYAQLLRLLFGDAFLAKIHALGRRFWFAQGYQQLQECEPPLLARRAVFLPVGLAPSSW
;
A
#
# COMPACT_ATOMS: atom_id res chain seq x y z
N MET A 1 16.72 -18.04 -3.00
CA MET A 1 15.85 -16.84 -3.04
C MET A 1 14.90 -16.89 -1.86
N ARG A 2 14.72 -15.80 -1.11
CA ARG A 2 13.66 -15.72 -0.06
C ARG A 2 12.28 -15.76 -0.72
N SER A 3 11.30 -16.34 -0.01
CA SER A 3 9.91 -16.47 -0.47
C SER A 3 9.29 -15.11 -0.77
N LYS A 4 8.50 -14.98 -1.84
CA LYS A 4 7.80 -13.72 -2.17
C LYS A 4 6.87 -13.25 -1.04
N HIS A 5 6.35 -14.17 -0.23
CA HIS A 5 5.53 -13.87 0.95
C HIS A 5 6.30 -13.18 2.08
N LYS A 6 7.64 -13.10 2.00
CA LYS A 6 8.49 -12.31 2.89
C LYS A 6 8.92 -10.98 2.26
N ARG A 7 8.36 -10.58 1.12
CA ARG A 7 8.57 -9.25 0.54
C ARG A 7 7.28 -8.44 0.48
N VAL A 8 7.39 -7.19 0.90
CA VAL A 8 6.30 -6.22 0.96
C VAL A 8 6.56 -5.10 -0.04
N LEU A 9 5.55 -4.82 -0.86
CA LEU A 9 5.49 -3.63 -1.70
C LEU A 9 4.82 -2.51 -0.89
N TRP A 10 5.58 -1.54 -0.41
CA TRP A 10 5.07 -0.46 0.44
C TRP A 10 4.84 0.81 -0.38
N LEU A 11 3.61 1.09 -0.80
CA LEU A 11 3.29 2.23 -1.68
C LEU A 11 2.78 3.46 -0.92
N LEU A 12 3.26 3.66 0.31
CA LEU A 12 2.88 4.77 1.19
C LEU A 12 4.12 5.50 1.73
N ASN A 13 4.66 6.45 0.98
CA ASN A 13 5.86 7.20 1.34
C ASN A 13 5.64 8.34 2.36
N HIS A 14 4.66 8.24 3.26
CA HIS A 14 4.41 9.29 4.24
C HIS A 14 5.57 9.41 5.25
N LYS A 15 6.11 10.63 5.44
CA LYS A 15 7.33 10.95 6.20
C LYS A 15 7.34 10.42 7.63
N THR A 16 6.18 10.35 8.27
CA THR A 16 6.06 9.88 9.65
C THR A 16 5.86 8.37 9.73
N LEU A 17 5.07 7.82 8.81
CA LEU A 17 4.58 6.45 8.92
C LEU A 17 5.57 5.46 8.30
N MET A 18 6.07 5.79 7.11
CA MET A 18 6.92 4.88 6.35
C MET A 18 8.20 4.53 7.11
N PRO A 19 8.98 5.48 7.67
CA PRO A 19 10.23 5.12 8.33
C PRO A 19 10.04 4.18 9.53
N TYR A 20 8.91 4.28 10.21
CA TYR A 20 8.56 3.42 11.34
C TYR A 20 7.95 2.09 10.88
N GLU A 21 6.83 2.11 10.15
CA GLU A 21 6.06 0.90 9.80
C GLU A 21 6.85 0.00 8.83
N ALA A 22 7.53 0.57 7.83
CA ALA A 22 8.40 -0.21 6.95
C ALA A 22 9.65 -0.73 7.70
N GLY A 23 10.17 0.04 8.67
CA GLY A 23 11.26 -0.39 9.54
C GLY A 23 10.88 -1.59 10.39
N LEU A 24 9.73 -1.53 11.06
CA LEU A 24 9.17 -2.62 11.85
C LEU A 24 8.99 -3.90 11.03
N LEU A 25 8.51 -3.78 9.78
CA LEU A 25 8.42 -4.93 8.88
C LEU A 25 9.79 -5.56 8.61
N GLN A 26 10.84 -4.76 8.43
CA GLN A 26 12.19 -5.29 8.28
C GLN A 26 12.72 -5.98 9.55
N ASP A 27 12.42 -5.44 10.72
CA ASP A 27 12.79 -6.05 12.01
C ASP A 27 12.08 -7.40 12.22
N LEU A 28 10.86 -7.56 11.68
CA LEU A 28 10.13 -8.82 11.61
C LEU A 28 10.65 -9.78 10.51
N GLY A 29 11.73 -9.40 9.81
CA GLY A 29 12.42 -10.20 8.82
C GLY A 29 11.83 -10.13 7.41
N PHE A 30 10.95 -9.14 7.13
CA PHE A 30 10.49 -8.89 5.77
C PHE A 30 11.49 -8.04 4.98
N GLU A 31 11.50 -8.24 3.67
CA GLU A 31 12.11 -7.33 2.72
C GLU A 31 11.05 -6.31 2.30
N VAL A 32 11.40 -5.03 2.20
CA VAL A 32 10.43 -3.96 1.92
C VAL A 32 10.94 -3.12 0.75
N PHE A 33 10.08 -2.90 -0.24
CA PHE A 33 10.33 -1.93 -1.30
C PHE A 33 9.50 -0.68 -1.05
N THR A 34 10.10 0.50 -1.24
CA THR A 34 9.42 1.80 -1.22
C THR A 34 9.64 2.52 -2.56
N PRO A 35 8.61 3.13 -3.18
CA PRO A 35 8.75 3.93 -4.40
C PRO A 35 9.78 5.04 -4.28
N LYS A 36 10.47 5.33 -5.39
CA LYS A 36 11.44 6.45 -5.49
C LYS A 36 10.89 7.67 -6.23
N ILE A 37 9.68 7.57 -6.77
CA ILE A 37 8.95 8.67 -7.40
C ILE A 37 7.68 8.89 -6.57
N VAL A 38 7.52 10.09 -6.04
CA VAL A 38 6.35 10.53 -5.27
C VAL A 38 5.68 11.73 -5.96
N PRO A 39 4.38 11.97 -5.78
CA PRO A 39 3.70 13.12 -6.39
C PRO A 39 4.25 14.46 -5.87
N ASP A 40 4.31 15.46 -6.74
CA ASP A 40 4.75 16.83 -6.42
C ASP A 40 3.60 17.78 -6.02
N ALA A 41 2.39 17.23 -5.82
CA ALA A 41 1.22 18.02 -5.46
C ALA A 41 1.25 18.47 -3.99
N GLU A 42 0.59 19.60 -3.69
CA GLU A 42 0.58 20.23 -2.35
C GLU A 42 0.09 19.30 -1.23
N GLU A 43 -0.86 18.42 -1.55
CA GLU A 43 -1.41 17.39 -0.65
C GLU A 43 -0.36 16.32 -0.26
N TYR A 44 0.77 16.24 -0.98
CA TYR A 44 1.85 15.27 -0.82
C TYR A 44 3.15 15.87 -0.28
N ARG A 45 3.12 17.10 0.26
CA ARG A 45 4.27 17.73 0.96
C ARG A 45 4.82 16.91 2.12
N SER A 46 4.07 15.92 2.61
CA SER A 46 4.50 14.99 3.66
C SER A 46 5.07 13.68 3.11
N CYS A 47 5.32 13.56 1.81
CA CYS A 47 6.02 12.41 1.23
C CYS A 47 7.55 12.53 1.38
N ILE A 48 8.22 11.39 1.53
CA ILE A 48 9.68 11.29 1.54
C ILE A 48 10.13 10.11 0.68
N VAL A 49 11.26 10.25 0.00
CA VAL A 49 11.95 9.12 -0.64
C VAL A 49 13.04 8.63 0.30
N ASP A 50 13.07 7.32 0.52
CA ASP A 50 14.07 6.65 1.37
C ASP A 50 14.55 5.38 0.66
N ASP A 51 15.83 5.32 0.36
CA ASP A 51 16.49 4.24 -0.37
C ASP A 51 17.08 3.17 0.55
N ARG A 52 17.11 3.40 1.88
CA ARG A 52 17.72 2.45 2.83
C ARG A 52 17.08 1.06 2.81
N PHE A 53 15.83 0.97 2.38
CA PHE A 53 15.09 -0.29 2.29
C PHE A 53 15.59 -1.18 1.14
N ASP A 54 16.10 -0.57 0.06
CA ASP A 54 16.55 -1.28 -1.13
C ASP A 54 17.77 -2.17 -0.86
N ALA A 55 18.66 -1.73 0.04
CA ALA A 55 19.87 -2.45 0.42
C ALA A 55 19.59 -3.85 1.02
N ARG A 56 18.38 -4.08 1.53
CA ARG A 56 17.94 -5.36 2.10
C ARG A 56 17.12 -6.22 1.13
N LEU A 57 16.79 -5.72 -0.06
CA LEU A 57 16.05 -6.46 -1.07
C LEU A 57 16.95 -7.52 -1.73
N SER A 58 16.47 -8.76 -1.80
CA SER A 58 17.12 -9.85 -2.53
C SER A 58 16.67 -9.96 -3.99
N ILE A 59 16.05 -8.90 -4.52
CA ILE A 59 15.57 -8.78 -5.91
C ILE A 59 16.79 -8.50 -6.82
N PRO A 60 16.86 -9.09 -8.04
CA PRO A 60 17.95 -8.79 -8.96
C PRO A 60 18.09 -7.29 -9.24
N PRO A 61 19.32 -6.71 -9.29
CA PRO A 61 19.53 -5.27 -9.40
C PRO A 61 18.80 -4.62 -10.58
N ARG A 62 18.81 -5.25 -11.76
CA ARG A 62 18.11 -4.74 -12.95
C ARG A 62 16.59 -4.67 -12.77
N CYS A 63 16.02 -5.63 -12.04
CA CYS A 63 14.60 -5.62 -11.71
C CYS A 63 14.27 -4.50 -10.72
N LEU A 64 15.13 -4.30 -9.71
CA LEU A 64 14.97 -3.23 -8.74
C LEU A 64 15.08 -1.84 -9.38
N GLU A 65 16.06 -1.64 -10.26
CA GLU A 65 16.22 -0.41 -11.05
C GLU A 65 14.96 -0.09 -11.87
N ARG A 66 14.38 -1.12 -12.51
CA ARG A 66 13.13 -0.95 -13.26
C ARG A 66 11.95 -0.54 -12.38
N LEU A 67 11.86 -1.08 -11.16
CA LEU A 67 10.83 -0.71 -10.19
C LEU A 67 11.07 0.72 -9.65
N ASN A 68 12.32 1.08 -9.33
CA ASN A 68 12.69 2.39 -8.81
C ASN A 68 12.42 3.54 -9.79
N THR A 69 12.48 3.27 -11.09
CA THR A 69 12.19 4.26 -12.15
C THR A 69 10.71 4.39 -12.48
N PHE A 70 9.82 3.60 -11.86
CA PHE A 70 8.39 3.64 -12.15
C PHE A 70 7.61 4.47 -11.13
N ASN A 71 6.72 5.34 -11.63
CA ASN A 71 5.81 6.11 -10.79
C ASN A 71 4.58 5.27 -10.41
N PHE A 72 4.60 4.70 -9.20
CA PHE A 72 3.50 3.89 -8.66
C PHE A 72 2.28 4.68 -8.19
N TYR A 73 2.39 6.01 -8.07
CA TYR A 73 1.29 6.86 -7.61
C TYR A 73 0.33 7.21 -8.75
N ASP A 74 0.90 7.64 -9.88
CA ASP A 74 0.10 8.20 -10.99
C ASP A 74 0.18 7.36 -12.27
N GLY A 75 1.16 6.46 -12.38
CA GLY A 75 1.36 5.64 -13.56
C GLY A 75 0.40 4.44 -13.61
N LYS A 76 -0.11 4.13 -14.81
CA LYS A 76 -0.69 2.81 -15.08
C LYS A 76 0.41 1.77 -15.10
N TRP A 77 0.23 0.65 -14.41
CA TRP A 77 1.26 -0.38 -14.27
C TRP A 77 1.39 -1.17 -15.58
N PRO A 78 2.50 -1.01 -16.32
CA PRO A 78 2.75 -1.75 -17.55
C PRO A 78 3.04 -3.24 -17.25
N SER A 79 2.89 -4.09 -18.26
CA SER A 79 2.98 -5.56 -18.09
C SER A 79 4.31 -6.03 -17.53
N ASP A 80 5.42 -5.38 -17.87
CA ASP A 80 6.75 -5.67 -17.34
C ASP A 80 6.84 -5.38 -15.83
N VAL A 81 6.30 -4.25 -15.38
CA VAL A 81 6.21 -3.92 -13.95
C VAL A 81 5.31 -4.91 -13.22
N VAL A 82 4.12 -5.19 -13.76
CA VAL A 82 3.17 -6.17 -13.17
C VAL A 82 3.82 -7.55 -13.01
N ALA A 83 4.55 -8.02 -14.02
CA ALA A 83 5.27 -9.28 -13.96
C ALA A 83 6.29 -9.31 -12.81
N LEU A 84 7.07 -8.22 -12.65
CA LEU A 84 8.02 -8.10 -11.54
C LEU A 84 7.30 -8.08 -10.18
N LEU A 85 6.19 -7.34 -10.07
CA LEU A 85 5.43 -7.27 -8.82
C LEU A 85 4.94 -8.66 -8.38
N ASN A 86 4.30 -9.39 -9.29
CA ASN A 86 3.70 -10.69 -8.99
C ASN A 86 4.75 -11.81 -8.81
N GLN A 87 5.94 -11.65 -9.41
CA GLN A 87 7.07 -12.54 -9.20
C GLN A 87 7.71 -12.36 -7.82
N TYR A 88 7.93 -11.12 -7.36
CA TYR A 88 8.79 -10.85 -6.21
C TYR A 88 8.06 -10.54 -4.91
N PHE A 89 6.83 -10.03 -4.95
CA PHE A 89 6.10 -9.55 -3.77
C PHE A 89 4.87 -10.39 -3.46
N GLY A 90 4.62 -10.59 -2.16
CA GLY A 90 3.45 -11.33 -1.67
C GLY A 90 2.37 -10.44 -1.08
N THR A 91 2.70 -9.21 -0.70
CA THR A 91 1.75 -8.25 -0.11
C THR A 91 2.09 -6.84 -0.55
N ALA A 92 1.06 -6.06 -0.89
CA ALA A 92 1.16 -4.65 -1.22
C ALA A 92 0.38 -3.81 -0.21
N PHE A 93 1.01 -2.79 0.36
CA PHE A 93 0.35 -1.75 1.13
C PHE A 93 0.03 -0.58 0.19
N VAL A 94 -1.23 -0.21 0.13
CA VAL A 94 -1.75 0.83 -0.78
C VAL A 94 -2.61 1.82 -0.02
N VAL A 95 -2.76 3.02 -0.56
CA VAL A 95 -3.66 4.07 -0.08
C VAL A 95 -4.63 4.50 -1.18
N ALA A 96 -5.65 5.28 -0.82
CA ALA A 96 -6.67 5.74 -1.75
C ALA A 96 -6.13 6.92 -2.56
N HIS A 97 -5.18 6.64 -3.44
CA HIS A 97 -4.57 7.64 -4.32
C HIS A 97 -4.67 7.24 -5.79
N ALA A 98 -5.15 8.19 -6.60
CA ALA A 98 -5.14 8.18 -8.06
C ALA A 98 -5.23 6.78 -8.69
N GLN A 99 -4.18 6.35 -9.40
CA GLN A 99 -4.12 5.07 -10.10
C GLN A 99 -3.60 3.94 -9.20
N GLN A 100 -3.04 4.23 -8.02
CA GLN A 100 -2.39 3.23 -7.19
C GLN A 100 -3.33 2.08 -6.76
N ILE A 101 -4.47 2.41 -6.15
CA ILE A 101 -5.39 1.36 -5.66
C ILE A 101 -6.15 0.65 -6.79
N PRO A 102 -6.61 1.32 -7.88
CA PRO A 102 -7.17 0.60 -9.02
C PRO A 102 -6.19 -0.39 -9.66
N GLU A 103 -4.96 0.04 -9.90
CA GLU A 103 -3.93 -0.78 -10.52
C GLU A 103 -3.55 -1.98 -9.64
N ALA A 104 -3.44 -1.79 -8.33
CA ALA A 104 -3.21 -2.88 -7.38
C ALA A 104 -4.38 -3.89 -7.39
N VAL A 105 -5.62 -3.42 -7.29
CA VAL A 105 -6.83 -4.27 -7.27
C VAL A 105 -6.97 -5.07 -8.57
N GLU A 106 -6.61 -4.49 -9.71
CA GLU A 106 -6.78 -5.13 -11.01
C GLU A 106 -5.63 -6.08 -11.38
N LYS A 107 -4.40 -5.77 -10.97
CA LYS A 107 -3.19 -6.40 -11.55
C LYS A 107 -2.32 -7.13 -10.53
N PHE A 108 -2.44 -6.84 -9.24
CA PHE A 108 -1.66 -7.51 -8.22
C PHE A 108 -2.29 -8.84 -7.81
N GLU A 109 -1.50 -9.91 -7.83
CA GLU A 109 -1.96 -11.27 -7.51
C GLU A 109 -1.87 -11.58 -6.02
N GLY A 110 -1.00 -10.87 -5.28
CA GLY A 110 -0.81 -11.07 -3.85
C GLY A 110 -1.92 -10.46 -2.97
N ASN A 111 -1.62 -10.32 -1.67
CA ASN A 111 -2.51 -9.66 -0.72
C ASN A 111 -2.40 -8.14 -0.85
N ILE A 112 -3.53 -7.44 -0.80
CA ILE A 112 -3.61 -5.98 -0.80
C ILE A 112 -4.06 -5.54 0.58
N ALA A 113 -3.17 -4.86 1.30
CA ALA A 113 -3.46 -4.18 2.54
C ALA A 113 -3.78 -2.72 2.22
N PHE A 114 -5.06 -2.38 2.19
CA PHE A 114 -5.51 -1.00 2.00
C PHE A 114 -5.36 -0.25 3.32
N ARG A 115 -4.30 0.54 3.43
CA ARG A 115 -3.89 1.25 4.65
C ARG A 115 -4.74 2.50 4.85
N THR A 116 -5.37 2.62 6.02
CA THR A 116 -6.32 3.70 6.32
C THR A 116 -6.08 4.35 7.68
N PHE A 117 -6.33 5.66 7.78
CA PHE A 117 -6.02 6.50 8.95
C PHE A 117 -7.20 7.36 9.42
N GLY A 118 -8.42 7.08 8.94
CA GLY A 118 -9.60 7.89 9.21
C GLY A 118 -9.82 8.97 8.15
N LEU A 119 -11.06 9.44 8.08
CA LEU A 119 -11.52 10.50 7.18
C LEU A 119 -12.25 11.56 8.02
N ASP A 120 -12.28 12.79 7.52
CA ASP A 120 -12.99 13.86 8.21
C ASP A 120 -14.52 13.65 8.22
N GLY A 121 -15.14 13.96 9.36
CA GLY A 121 -16.58 13.91 9.56
C GLY A 121 -17.14 12.49 9.58
N GLN A 122 -18.33 12.30 9.01
CA GLN A 122 -19.04 11.01 8.98
C GLN A 122 -18.79 10.21 7.68
N ARG A 123 -17.68 10.47 7.00
CA ARG A 123 -17.35 9.78 5.74
C ARG A 123 -16.73 8.42 6.00
N THR A 124 -17.05 7.46 5.13
CA THR A 124 -16.48 6.12 5.12
C THR A 124 -15.54 5.93 3.94
N TYR A 125 -14.59 5.03 4.03
CA TYR A 125 -13.73 4.65 2.91
C TYR A 125 -14.52 4.00 1.79
N ALA A 126 -15.58 3.24 2.09
CA ALA A 126 -16.45 2.74 1.03
C ALA A 126 -17.10 3.87 0.20
N GLN A 127 -17.53 4.95 0.85
CA GLN A 127 -18.03 6.15 0.14
C GLN A 127 -16.93 6.83 -0.65
N LEU A 128 -15.72 6.98 -0.09
CA LEU A 128 -14.58 7.58 -0.79
C LEU A 128 -14.20 6.78 -2.04
N LEU A 129 -14.07 5.46 -1.93
CA LEU A 129 -13.72 4.59 -3.04
C LEU A 129 -14.81 4.58 -4.12
N ARG A 130 -16.09 4.62 -3.72
CA ARG A 130 -17.21 4.78 -4.66
C ARG A 130 -17.15 6.13 -5.39
N LEU A 131 -16.88 7.21 -4.66
CA LEU A 131 -16.79 8.55 -5.24
C LEU A 131 -15.65 8.63 -6.27
N LEU A 132 -14.50 8.03 -5.97
CA LEU A 132 -13.32 8.09 -6.84
C LEU A 132 -13.38 7.13 -8.03
N PHE A 133 -13.95 5.93 -7.86
CA PHE A 133 -13.80 4.83 -8.82
C PHE A 133 -15.13 4.15 -9.24
N GLY A 134 -16.26 4.58 -8.67
CA GLY A 134 -17.58 4.03 -8.96
C GLY A 134 -17.89 2.67 -8.34
N ASP A 135 -19.13 2.22 -8.47
CA ASP A 135 -19.59 0.95 -7.88
C ASP A 135 -18.93 -0.30 -8.48
N ALA A 136 -18.58 -0.26 -9.76
CA ALA A 136 -17.87 -1.35 -10.43
C ALA A 136 -16.52 -1.65 -9.74
N PHE A 137 -15.88 -0.64 -9.16
CA PHE A 137 -14.64 -0.83 -8.42
C PHE A 137 -14.87 -1.54 -7.08
N LEU A 138 -15.95 -1.22 -6.36
CA LEU A 138 -16.31 -1.94 -5.14
C LEU A 138 -16.63 -3.41 -5.42
N ALA A 139 -17.25 -3.72 -6.56
CA ALA A 139 -17.46 -5.09 -7.00
C ALA A 139 -16.13 -5.84 -7.24
N LYS A 140 -15.11 -5.17 -7.82
CA LYS A 140 -13.76 -5.74 -7.95
C LYS A 140 -13.13 -6.02 -6.59
N ILE A 141 -13.21 -5.08 -5.65
CA ILE A 141 -12.76 -5.30 -4.26
C ILE A 141 -13.49 -6.49 -3.64
N HIS A 142 -14.80 -6.60 -3.85
CA HIS A 142 -15.57 -7.73 -3.34
C HIS A 142 -15.03 -9.07 -3.89
N ALA A 143 -14.80 -9.15 -5.21
CA ALA A 143 -14.31 -10.33 -5.93
C ALA A 143 -12.90 -10.77 -5.49
N LEU A 144 -12.05 -9.87 -4.98
CA LEU A 144 -10.74 -10.23 -4.42
C LEU A 144 -10.84 -11.16 -3.19
N GLY A 145 -11.99 -11.20 -2.51
CA GLY A 145 -12.21 -12.08 -1.38
C GLY A 145 -11.18 -11.88 -0.27
N ARG A 146 -10.44 -12.95 0.06
CA ARG A 146 -9.42 -12.99 1.12
C ARG A 146 -8.10 -12.32 0.75
N ARG A 147 -7.97 -11.79 -0.47
CA ARG A 147 -6.78 -11.06 -0.91
C ARG A 147 -6.83 -9.59 -0.54
N PHE A 148 -7.99 -9.03 -0.22
CA PHE A 148 -8.13 -7.62 0.13
C PHE A 148 -8.37 -7.45 1.63
N TRP A 149 -7.58 -6.60 2.27
CA TRP A 149 -7.63 -6.33 3.71
C TRP A 149 -7.78 -4.84 3.96
N PHE A 150 -8.72 -4.47 4.82
CA PHE A 150 -8.90 -3.10 5.29
C PHE A 150 -7.96 -2.88 6.49
N ALA A 151 -6.75 -2.39 6.21
CA ALA A 151 -5.65 -2.28 7.16
C ALA A 151 -5.75 -0.98 7.96
N GLN A 152 -6.64 -0.98 8.95
CA GLN A 152 -7.02 0.20 9.72
C GLN A 152 -5.97 0.62 10.76
N GLY A 153 -5.66 1.92 10.79
CA GLY A 153 -4.78 2.56 11.76
C GLY A 153 -5.42 2.78 13.13
N TYR A 154 -6.74 2.93 13.17
CA TYR A 154 -7.55 3.07 14.37
C TYR A 154 -8.57 1.93 14.46
N GLN A 155 -8.75 1.36 15.66
CA GLN A 155 -9.52 0.14 15.85
C GLN A 155 -11.00 0.30 15.47
N GLN A 156 -11.53 1.50 15.61
CA GLN A 156 -12.95 1.82 15.44
C GLN A 156 -13.34 2.09 13.99
N LEU A 157 -12.39 2.21 13.05
CA LEU A 157 -12.74 2.59 11.66
C LEU A 157 -13.71 1.59 11.04
N GLN A 158 -13.54 0.29 11.29
CA GLN A 158 -14.46 -0.75 10.82
C GLN A 158 -15.91 -0.57 11.30
N GLU A 159 -16.16 0.15 12.40
CA GLU A 159 -17.50 0.29 12.99
C GLU A 159 -18.43 1.15 12.13
N CYS A 160 -17.87 2.08 11.35
CA CYS A 160 -18.64 2.90 10.42
C CYS A 160 -18.60 2.37 8.98
N GLU A 161 -17.78 1.36 8.67
CA GLU A 161 -17.66 0.81 7.32
C GLU A 161 -18.76 -0.23 7.01
N PRO A 162 -19.18 -0.35 5.73
CA PRO A 162 -20.07 -1.42 5.33
C PRO A 162 -19.36 -2.79 5.41
N PRO A 163 -20.12 -3.91 5.44
CA PRO A 163 -19.56 -5.26 5.58
C PRO A 163 -18.47 -5.64 4.57
N LEU A 164 -18.44 -5.00 3.40
CA LEU A 164 -17.41 -5.16 2.38
C LEU A 164 -15.99 -4.92 2.93
N LEU A 165 -15.82 -3.87 3.74
CA LEU A 165 -14.55 -3.49 4.34
C LEU A 165 -14.45 -3.97 5.79
N ALA A 166 -15.51 -3.79 6.59
CA ALA A 166 -15.52 -4.12 8.02
C ALA A 166 -15.16 -5.60 8.30
N ARG A 167 -15.68 -6.55 7.51
CA ARG A 167 -15.38 -7.99 7.71
C ARG A 167 -13.95 -8.39 7.35
N ARG A 168 -13.21 -7.50 6.69
CA ARG A 168 -11.83 -7.72 6.24
C ARG A 168 -10.87 -6.78 6.96
N ALA A 169 -11.32 -6.18 8.06
CA ALA A 169 -10.52 -5.28 8.84
C ALA A 169 -9.39 -6.04 9.55
N VAL A 170 -8.18 -5.48 9.46
CA VAL A 170 -7.04 -5.88 10.27
C VAL A 170 -6.55 -4.62 10.94
N PHE A 171 -6.50 -4.65 12.27
CA PHE A 171 -5.98 -3.54 13.05
C PHE A 171 -4.45 -3.54 13.02
N LEU A 172 -3.89 -2.52 12.38
CA LEU A 172 -2.46 -2.23 12.38
C LEU A 172 -2.31 -0.86 13.02
N PRO A 173 -2.01 -0.77 14.33
CA PRO A 173 -1.97 0.51 15.03
C PRO A 173 -0.97 1.46 14.36
N VAL A 174 -1.32 2.74 14.31
CA VAL A 174 -0.38 3.77 13.83
C VAL A 174 0.84 3.77 14.72
N GLY A 175 1.99 3.49 14.10
CA GLY A 175 3.28 3.53 14.76
C GLY A 175 3.95 4.88 14.55
N LEU A 176 4.40 5.50 15.64
CA LEU A 176 5.19 6.72 15.61
C LEU A 176 6.59 6.44 16.17
N ALA A 177 7.60 7.05 15.54
CA ALA A 177 8.95 7.00 16.07
C ALA A 177 9.00 7.66 17.46
N PRO A 178 9.91 7.22 18.36
CA PRO A 178 10.08 7.86 19.67
C PRO A 178 10.32 9.37 19.58
N SER A 179 10.95 9.85 18.50
CA SER A 179 11.21 11.26 18.23
C SER A 179 9.99 12.08 17.78
N SER A 180 8.81 11.47 17.69
CA SER A 180 7.55 12.13 17.33
C SER A 180 6.70 12.50 18.56
N TRP A 181 7.22 12.26 19.77
CA TRP A 181 6.65 12.64 21.07
C TRP A 181 7.45 13.77 21.71
#